data_AF-A0A934U8S1-F1
#
_entry.id   AF-A0A934U8S1-F1
#
_cell.length_a   1.000
_cell.length_b   1.000
_cell.length_c   1.000
_cell.angle_alpha   90.00
_cell.angle_beta   90.00
_cell.angle_gamma   90.00
#
_symmetry.space_group_name_H-M   'P 1'
#
loop_
_entity.id
_entity.type
_entity.pdbx_description
1 polymer ?
#
loop_
_entity_poly.entity_id
_entity_poly.type
_entity_poly.pdbx_seq_one_letter_code
_entity_poly.pdbx_strand_id
1 'polypeptide(L)'
;MPAQETSEKPQTRMPAAERRELILAAASRAFAVGGYAGTSTDVIAREAGVSQPYVVRMFGTKADLFREVFTRACDAIRATFDAELDTLTLDPASEEFWNALGEAYGELVTDRDILLVMMHGFIAGSTPEIGPIARSNMSAIYQQLRDRTGCTPERAREFIAQGMLMNVLLAMQAPEHAEEDPILGELAVCAFGATLEAAVKTA
;
A
#
# COMPACT_ATOMS: atom_id res chain seq x y z
N MET A 1 -6.03 59.73 13.71
CA MET A 1 -5.29 58.50 13.35
C MET A 1 -6.31 57.44 12.97
N PRO A 2 -6.35 56.95 11.72
CA PRO A 2 -7.38 55.98 11.30
C PRO A 2 -6.97 54.55 11.69
N ALA A 3 -7.99 53.74 11.95
CA ALA A 3 -7.90 52.32 12.28
C ALA A 3 -7.41 51.51 11.07
N GLN A 4 -6.49 50.56 11.32
CA GLN A 4 -6.07 49.58 10.32
C GLN A 4 -7.09 48.44 10.30
N GLU A 5 -7.92 48.41 9.26
CA GLU A 5 -8.68 47.22 8.89
C GLU A 5 -7.70 46.18 8.34
N THR A 6 -7.48 45.12 9.10
CA THR A 6 -6.83 43.91 8.59
C THR A 6 -7.82 43.20 7.66
N SER A 7 -7.69 43.43 6.36
CA SER A 7 -8.37 42.65 5.32
C SER A 7 -7.80 41.23 5.31
N GLU A 8 -8.45 40.34 6.06
CA GLU A 8 -8.20 38.92 6.03
C GLU A 8 -8.74 38.38 4.70
N LYS A 9 -7.81 38.01 3.79
CA LYS A 9 -8.17 37.43 2.48
C LYS A 9 -9.04 36.19 2.71
N PRO A 10 -10.15 36.02 1.98
CA PRO A 10 -10.99 34.83 2.12
C PRO A 10 -10.17 33.61 1.72
N GLN A 11 -9.79 32.78 2.70
CA GLN A 11 -9.21 31.47 2.46
C GLN A 11 -10.19 30.72 1.55
N THR A 12 -9.77 30.48 0.31
CA THR A 12 -10.54 29.74 -0.68
C THR A 12 -10.89 28.40 -0.04
N ARG A 13 -12.17 28.17 0.26
CA ARG A 13 -12.64 26.91 0.83
C ARG A 13 -12.25 25.80 -0.14
N MET A 14 -11.23 25.00 0.21
CA MET A 14 -10.91 23.78 -0.52
C MET A 14 -12.20 22.97 -0.71
N PRO A 15 -12.46 22.37 -1.88
CA PRO A 15 -13.59 21.47 -2.07
C PRO A 15 -13.58 20.31 -1.06
N ALA A 16 -14.76 19.80 -0.72
CA ALA A 16 -14.89 18.70 0.25
C ALA A 16 -14.16 17.43 -0.21
N ALA A 17 -14.12 17.17 -1.51
CA ALA A 17 -13.39 16.05 -2.10
C ALA A 17 -11.87 16.17 -1.88
N GLU A 18 -11.30 17.35 -2.10
CA GLU A 18 -9.86 17.60 -1.89
C GLU A 18 -9.48 17.42 -0.42
N ARG A 19 -10.34 17.87 0.51
CA ARG A 19 -10.13 17.60 1.95
C ARG A 19 -10.23 16.12 2.31
N ARG A 20 -11.09 15.36 1.64
CA ARG A 20 -11.20 13.91 1.86
C ARG A 20 -9.90 13.21 1.45
N GLU A 21 -9.39 13.51 0.25
CA GLU A 21 -8.13 12.96 -0.23
C GLU A 21 -6.95 13.35 0.67
N LEU A 22 -6.93 14.58 1.18
CA LEU A 22 -5.91 15.02 2.13
C LEU A 22 -5.92 14.19 3.42
N ILE A 23 -7.11 13.88 3.96
CA ILE A 23 -7.23 13.03 5.14
C ILE A 23 -6.83 11.58 4.81
N LEU A 24 -7.19 11.05 3.63
CA LEU A 24 -6.78 9.71 3.21
C LEU A 24 -5.26 9.59 3.09
N ALA A 25 -4.59 10.59 2.53
CA ALA A 25 -3.13 10.62 2.43
C ALA A 25 -2.47 10.67 3.81
N ALA A 26 -2.97 11.50 4.73
CA ALA A 26 -2.50 11.53 6.13
C ALA A 26 -2.78 10.23 6.87
N ALA A 27 -3.95 9.62 6.64
CA ALA A 27 -4.29 8.33 7.23
C ALA A 27 -3.36 7.21 6.71
N SER A 28 -3.01 7.22 5.42
CA SER A 28 -2.07 6.27 4.83
C SER A 28 -0.73 6.27 5.56
N ARG A 29 -0.10 7.44 5.68
CA ARG A 29 1.17 7.61 6.42
C ARG A 29 1.06 7.22 7.88
N ALA A 30 0.03 7.71 8.57
CA ALA A 30 -0.16 7.41 9.99
C ALA A 30 -0.34 5.90 10.23
N PHE A 31 -1.13 5.22 9.39
CA PHE A 31 -1.34 3.78 9.48
C PHE A 31 -0.14 2.95 9.01
N ALA A 32 0.64 3.44 8.04
CA ALA A 32 1.90 2.80 7.64
C ALA A 32 2.89 2.74 8.82
N VAL A 33 2.94 3.78 9.64
CA VAL A 33 3.85 3.84 10.81
C VAL A 33 3.28 3.11 12.01
N GLY A 34 2.01 3.36 12.36
CA GLY A 34 1.42 2.90 13.63
C GLY A 34 0.59 1.62 13.53
N GLY A 35 0.34 1.12 12.32
CA GLY A 35 -0.68 0.11 12.05
C GLY A 35 -2.07 0.52 12.52
N TYR A 36 -3.04 -0.40 12.39
CA TYR A 36 -4.41 -0.14 12.83
C TYR A 36 -4.51 0.13 14.35
N ALA A 37 -3.80 -0.66 15.17
CA ALA A 37 -3.89 -0.60 16.62
C ALA A 37 -3.21 0.66 17.20
N GLY A 38 -2.02 1.02 16.71
CA GLY A 38 -1.22 2.13 17.23
C GLY A 38 -1.66 3.52 16.75
N THR A 39 -2.52 3.59 15.73
CA THR A 39 -2.96 4.87 15.16
C THR A 39 -4.29 5.34 15.76
N SER A 40 -4.41 6.63 16.02
CA SER A 40 -5.65 7.28 16.46
C SER A 40 -6.15 8.30 15.44
N THR A 41 -7.46 8.61 15.46
CA THR A 41 -8.04 9.65 14.59
C THR A 41 -7.54 11.05 14.92
N ASP A 42 -7.03 11.28 16.13
CA ASP A 42 -6.39 12.53 16.54
C ASP A 42 -5.03 12.72 15.84
N VAL A 43 -4.20 11.66 15.80
CA VAL A 43 -2.93 11.67 15.06
C VAL A 43 -3.17 11.99 13.59
N ILE A 44 -4.14 11.31 12.97
CA ILE A 44 -4.50 11.54 11.56
C ILE A 44 -4.99 12.98 11.34
N ALA A 45 -5.84 13.50 12.23
CA ALA A 45 -6.37 14.85 12.10
C ALA A 45 -5.27 15.92 12.18
N ARG A 46 -4.35 15.77 13.15
CA ARG A 46 -3.18 16.64 13.29
C ARG A 46 -2.31 16.60 12.04
N GLU A 47 -2.07 15.42 11.50
CA GLU A 47 -1.27 15.25 10.29
C GLU A 47 -1.95 15.84 9.04
N ALA A 48 -3.28 15.72 8.96
CA ALA A 48 -4.09 16.35 7.93
C ALA A 48 -4.33 17.86 8.13
N GLY A 49 -3.88 18.45 9.24
CA GLY A 49 -4.17 19.86 9.55
C GLY A 49 -5.67 20.16 9.69
N VAL A 50 -6.48 19.18 10.11
CA VAL A 50 -7.93 19.31 10.34
C VAL A 50 -8.28 18.95 11.79
N SER A 51 -9.52 19.20 12.21
CA SER A 51 -9.97 18.79 13.55
C SER A 51 -10.35 17.31 13.58
N GLN A 52 -10.12 16.62 14.70
CA GLN A 52 -10.53 15.22 14.88
C GLN A 52 -12.05 15.01 14.64
N PRO A 53 -12.96 15.87 15.13
CA PRO A 53 -14.39 15.74 14.80
C PRO A 53 -14.68 15.82 13.29
N TYR A 54 -13.85 16.54 12.52
CA TYR A 54 -14.00 16.60 11.06
C TYR A 54 -13.65 15.26 10.40
N VAL A 55 -12.59 14.59 10.85
CA VAL A 55 -12.22 13.23 10.41
C VAL A 55 -13.35 12.24 10.72
N VAL A 56 -13.82 12.23 11.96
CA VAL A 56 -14.92 11.35 12.40
C VAL A 56 -16.20 11.62 11.61
N ARG A 57 -16.51 12.90 11.32
CA ARG A 57 -17.66 13.25 10.47
C ARG A 57 -17.53 12.74 9.03
N MET A 58 -16.32 12.75 8.46
CA MET A 58 -16.08 12.41 7.06
C MET A 58 -16.01 10.89 6.82
N PHE A 59 -15.49 10.14 7.78
CA PHE A 59 -15.21 8.71 7.63
C PHE A 59 -15.98 7.81 8.61
N GLY A 60 -16.68 8.38 9.60
CA GLY A 60 -17.34 7.61 10.65
C GLY A 60 -16.32 7.14 11.69
N THR A 61 -15.88 5.88 11.59
CA THR A 61 -14.99 5.27 12.59
C THR A 61 -13.54 5.18 12.10
N LYS A 62 -12.61 4.92 13.04
CA LYS A 62 -11.22 4.56 12.69
C LYS A 62 -11.18 3.30 11.80
N ALA A 63 -12.05 2.34 12.07
CA ALA A 63 -12.14 1.11 11.29
C ALA A 63 -12.57 1.38 9.85
N ASP A 64 -13.54 2.26 9.63
CA ASP A 64 -13.97 2.66 8.29
C ASP A 64 -12.85 3.35 7.51
N LEU A 65 -12.17 4.31 8.15
CA LEU A 65 -11.04 5.00 7.53
C LEU A 65 -9.89 4.02 7.21
N PHE A 66 -9.54 3.12 8.13
CA PHE A 66 -8.51 2.11 7.87
C PHE A 66 -8.91 1.15 6.74
N ARG A 67 -10.17 0.69 6.71
CA ARG A 67 -10.70 -0.16 5.64
C ARG A 67 -10.55 0.51 4.28
N GLU A 68 -10.87 1.79 4.17
CA GLU A 68 -10.75 2.55 2.92
C GLU A 68 -9.29 2.69 2.47
N VAL A 69 -8.39 3.07 3.37
CA VAL A 69 -6.94 3.20 3.07
C VAL A 69 -6.35 1.83 2.68
N PHE A 70 -6.66 0.78 3.42
CA PHE A 70 -6.19 -0.58 3.13
C PHE A 70 -6.74 -1.13 1.81
N THR A 71 -8.03 -0.89 1.53
CA THR A 71 -8.63 -1.27 0.25
C THR A 71 -7.95 -0.53 -0.90
N ARG A 72 -7.66 0.77 -0.75
CA ARG A 72 -6.94 1.55 -1.76
C ARG A 72 -5.53 1.01 -2.04
N ALA A 73 -4.81 0.57 -1.00
CA ALA A 73 -3.51 -0.07 -1.17
C ALA A 73 -3.62 -1.39 -1.95
N CYS A 74 -4.60 -2.24 -1.63
CA CYS A 74 -4.83 -3.47 -2.42
C CYS A 74 -5.36 -3.19 -3.84
N ASP A 75 -6.14 -2.15 -4.02
CA ASP A 75 -6.65 -1.72 -5.33
C ASP A 75 -5.52 -1.21 -6.23
N ALA A 76 -4.51 -0.55 -5.66
CA ALA A 76 -3.31 -0.16 -6.39
C ALA A 76 -2.60 -1.39 -6.97
N ILE A 77 -2.46 -2.48 -6.20
CA ILE A 77 -1.87 -3.75 -6.68
C ILE A 77 -2.66 -4.31 -7.86
N ARG A 78 -3.99 -4.38 -7.71
CA ARG A 78 -4.85 -4.90 -8.78
C ARG A 78 -4.78 -4.02 -10.02
N ALA A 79 -4.79 -2.70 -9.86
CA ALA A 79 -4.67 -1.75 -10.98
C ALA A 79 -3.31 -1.88 -11.69
N THR A 80 -2.22 -2.05 -10.95
CA THR A 80 -0.88 -2.32 -11.50
C THR A 80 -0.88 -3.61 -12.31
N PHE A 81 -1.44 -4.70 -11.78
CA PHE A 81 -1.55 -5.95 -12.53
C PHE A 81 -2.43 -5.82 -13.77
N ASP A 82 -3.58 -5.15 -13.67
CA ASP A 82 -4.44 -4.95 -14.83
C ASP A 82 -3.72 -4.16 -15.93
N ALA A 83 -3.04 -3.07 -15.57
CA ALA A 83 -2.30 -2.24 -16.52
C ALA A 83 -1.15 -3.02 -17.18
N GLU A 84 -0.39 -3.79 -16.40
CA GLU A 84 0.71 -4.60 -16.94
C GLU A 84 0.17 -5.68 -17.89
N LEU A 85 -0.85 -6.43 -17.45
CA LEU A 85 -1.48 -7.50 -18.22
C LEU A 85 -2.19 -7.01 -19.50
N ASP A 86 -2.58 -5.74 -19.56
CA ASP A 86 -3.15 -5.13 -20.78
C ASP A 86 -2.08 -4.86 -21.85
N THR A 87 -0.81 -4.75 -21.46
CA THR A 87 0.31 -4.43 -22.36
C THR A 87 1.21 -5.64 -22.65
N LEU A 88 1.24 -6.63 -21.77
CA LEU A 88 2.05 -7.83 -21.94
C LEU A 88 1.64 -8.63 -23.18
N THR A 89 2.64 -8.98 -23.98
CA THR A 89 2.51 -9.85 -25.16
C THR A 89 3.16 -11.22 -24.95
N LEU A 90 3.74 -11.44 -23.76
CA LEU A 90 4.41 -12.68 -23.37
C LEU A 90 3.39 -13.78 -23.05
N ASP A 91 3.79 -15.03 -23.22
CA ASP A 91 2.97 -16.20 -22.88
C ASP A 91 2.91 -16.37 -21.34
N PRO A 92 1.73 -16.47 -20.70
CA PRO A 92 1.62 -16.79 -19.27
C PRO A 92 2.31 -18.09 -18.83
N ALA A 93 2.67 -18.99 -19.75
CA ALA A 93 3.50 -20.16 -19.48
C ALA A 93 5.00 -19.86 -19.36
N SER A 94 5.46 -18.68 -19.79
CA SER A 94 6.86 -18.25 -19.73
C SER A 94 7.21 -17.64 -18.38
N GLU A 95 8.44 -17.83 -17.90
CA GLU A 95 8.91 -17.20 -16.67
C GLU A 95 9.08 -15.68 -16.85
N GLU A 96 9.44 -15.24 -18.06
CA GLU A 96 9.57 -13.83 -18.43
C GLU A 96 8.28 -13.05 -18.20
N PHE A 97 7.12 -13.65 -18.47
CA PHE A 97 5.80 -13.05 -18.18
C PHE A 97 5.64 -12.72 -16.69
N TRP A 98 5.99 -13.68 -15.83
CA TRP A 98 5.82 -13.52 -14.39
C TRP A 98 6.88 -12.60 -13.78
N ASN A 99 8.08 -12.58 -14.36
CA ASN A 99 9.12 -11.62 -13.99
C ASN A 99 8.66 -10.19 -14.30
N ALA A 100 8.08 -9.93 -15.48
CA ALA A 100 7.55 -8.60 -15.81
C ALA A 100 6.41 -8.17 -14.86
N LEU A 101 5.48 -9.08 -14.55
CA LEU A 101 4.41 -8.80 -13.58
C LEU A 101 4.96 -8.58 -12.15
N GLY A 102 6.01 -9.31 -11.78
CA GLY A 102 6.72 -9.16 -10.52
C GLY A 102 7.50 -7.86 -10.42
N GLU A 103 8.10 -7.39 -11.53
CA GLU A 103 8.75 -6.08 -11.64
C GLU A 103 7.75 -4.94 -11.43
N ALA A 104 6.60 -5.00 -12.09
CA ALA A 104 5.53 -4.02 -11.90
C ALA A 104 5.04 -3.96 -10.44
N TYR A 105 4.91 -5.12 -9.78
CA TYR A 105 4.62 -5.19 -8.36
C TYR A 105 5.73 -4.62 -7.49
N GLY A 106 6.99 -5.01 -7.77
CA GLY A 106 8.18 -4.56 -7.07
C GLY A 106 8.29 -3.04 -7.06
N GLU A 107 8.05 -2.39 -8.20
CA GLU A 107 8.04 -0.93 -8.33
C GLU A 107 6.94 -0.30 -7.47
N LEU A 108 5.71 -0.86 -7.47
CA LEU A 108 4.61 -0.34 -6.66
C LEU A 108 4.93 -0.35 -5.16
N VAL A 109 5.54 -1.43 -4.66
CA VAL A 109 5.81 -1.58 -3.22
C VAL A 109 7.06 -0.84 -2.75
N THR A 110 7.74 -0.11 -3.63
CA THR A 110 8.71 0.91 -3.23
C THR A 110 8.04 2.09 -2.54
N ASP A 111 6.75 2.34 -2.81
CA ASP A 111 5.91 3.19 -1.96
C ASP A 111 5.71 2.50 -0.60
N ARG A 112 6.49 2.97 0.37
CA ARG A 112 6.50 2.42 1.73
C ARG A 112 5.17 2.53 2.43
N ASP A 113 4.36 3.55 2.14
CA ASP A 113 3.05 3.68 2.77
C ASP A 113 2.10 2.60 2.27
N ILE A 114 2.10 2.32 0.95
CA ILE A 114 1.31 1.24 0.34
C ILE A 114 1.71 -0.11 0.94
N LEU A 115 3.01 -0.41 0.95
CA LEU A 115 3.55 -1.67 1.48
C LEU A 115 3.13 -1.89 2.94
N LEU A 116 3.39 -0.91 3.82
CA LEU A 116 3.17 -1.06 5.25
C LEU A 116 1.69 -1.06 5.62
N VAL A 117 0.86 -0.22 4.98
CA VAL A 117 -0.59 -0.28 5.17
C VAL A 117 -1.13 -1.66 4.79
N MET A 118 -0.72 -2.20 3.63
CA MET A 118 -1.13 -3.53 3.20
C MET A 118 -0.75 -4.59 4.23
N MET A 119 0.51 -4.59 4.68
CA MET A 119 0.98 -5.56 5.69
C MET A 119 0.22 -5.44 7.00
N HIS A 120 0.00 -4.22 7.50
CA HIS A 120 -0.80 -4.00 8.70
C HIS A 120 -2.26 -4.45 8.53
N GLY A 121 -2.83 -4.31 7.33
CA GLY A 121 -4.16 -4.82 7.01
C GLY A 121 -4.26 -6.33 7.14
N PHE A 122 -3.27 -7.07 6.66
CA PHE A 122 -3.21 -8.53 6.81
C PHE A 122 -2.96 -8.96 8.27
N ILE A 123 -2.04 -8.30 8.97
CA ILE A 123 -1.77 -8.56 10.40
C ILE A 123 -3.03 -8.33 11.25
N ALA A 124 -3.84 -7.33 10.92
CA ALA A 124 -5.09 -7.04 11.61
C ALA A 124 -6.22 -8.05 11.30
N GLY A 125 -5.94 -9.17 10.64
CA GLY A 125 -6.91 -10.17 10.19
C GLY A 125 -7.81 -10.80 11.28
N SER A 126 -7.37 -10.76 12.55
CA SER A 126 -8.15 -11.21 13.72
C SER A 126 -9.11 -10.15 14.27
N THR A 127 -8.98 -8.89 13.83
CA THR A 127 -9.88 -7.79 14.21
C THR A 127 -11.20 -7.95 13.47
N PRO A 128 -12.36 -8.08 14.15
CA PRO A 128 -13.64 -8.36 13.49
C PRO A 128 -14.01 -7.38 12.37
N GLU A 129 -13.64 -6.11 12.54
CA GLU A 129 -13.88 -5.04 11.59
C GLU A 129 -12.98 -5.11 10.34
N ILE A 130 -11.78 -5.69 10.46
CA ILE A 130 -10.74 -5.67 9.40
C ILE A 130 -10.55 -7.05 8.76
N GLY A 131 -10.69 -8.12 9.52
CA GLY A 131 -10.51 -9.50 9.05
C GLY A 131 -11.27 -9.86 7.77
N PRO A 132 -12.57 -9.54 7.65
CA PRO A 132 -13.33 -9.80 6.43
C PRO A 132 -12.73 -9.12 5.20
N ILE A 133 -12.32 -7.85 5.30
CA ILE A 133 -11.75 -7.13 4.16
C ILE A 133 -10.36 -7.66 3.80
N ALA A 134 -9.54 -8.05 4.78
CA ALA A 134 -8.23 -8.65 4.54
C ALA A 134 -8.33 -9.96 3.74
N ARG A 135 -9.27 -10.83 4.10
CA ARG A 135 -9.55 -12.06 3.34
C ARG A 135 -10.11 -11.76 1.96
N SER A 136 -11.03 -10.79 1.85
CA SER A 136 -11.62 -10.39 0.57
C SER A 136 -10.58 -9.83 -0.40
N ASN A 137 -9.67 -8.96 0.06
CA ASN A 137 -8.61 -8.39 -0.77
C ASN A 137 -7.64 -9.46 -1.25
N MET A 138 -7.25 -10.40 -0.39
CA MET A 138 -6.41 -11.54 -0.79
C MET A 138 -7.10 -12.39 -1.86
N SER A 139 -8.38 -12.74 -1.65
CA SER A 139 -9.17 -13.48 -2.63
C SER A 139 -9.29 -12.75 -3.96
N ALA A 140 -9.44 -11.42 -3.94
CA ALA A 140 -9.57 -10.61 -5.15
C ALA A 140 -8.26 -10.58 -5.96
N ILE A 141 -7.11 -10.42 -5.31
CA ILE A 141 -5.79 -10.47 -5.96
C ILE A 141 -5.56 -11.86 -6.58
N TYR A 142 -5.81 -12.92 -5.81
CA TYR A 142 -5.69 -14.29 -6.31
C TYR A 142 -6.62 -14.52 -7.51
N GLN A 143 -7.90 -14.17 -7.39
CA GLN A 143 -8.88 -14.35 -8.45
C GLN A 143 -8.49 -13.58 -9.73
N GLN A 144 -8.01 -12.34 -9.61
CA GLN A 144 -7.55 -11.57 -10.76
C GLN A 144 -6.43 -12.29 -11.51
N LEU A 145 -5.40 -12.77 -10.80
CA LEU A 145 -4.31 -13.53 -11.41
C LEU A 145 -4.84 -14.79 -12.11
N ARG A 146 -5.76 -15.53 -11.48
CA ARG A 146 -6.38 -16.72 -12.06
C ARG A 146 -7.14 -16.41 -13.34
N ASP A 147 -8.02 -15.41 -13.29
CA ASP A 147 -8.98 -15.10 -14.35
C ASP A 147 -8.29 -14.44 -15.56
N ARG A 148 -7.31 -13.57 -15.31
CA ARG A 148 -6.59 -12.84 -16.36
C ARG A 148 -5.54 -13.69 -17.08
N THR A 149 -4.89 -14.62 -16.38
CA THR A 149 -3.75 -15.38 -16.93
C THR A 149 -4.09 -16.82 -17.30
N GLY A 150 -5.17 -17.39 -16.72
CA GLY A 150 -5.52 -18.79 -16.91
C GLY A 150 -4.50 -19.79 -16.35
N CYS A 151 -3.61 -19.37 -15.46
CA CYS A 151 -2.51 -20.20 -14.93
C CYS A 151 -3.00 -21.43 -14.14
N THR A 152 -2.15 -22.08 -13.32
CA THR A 152 -2.56 -23.10 -12.32
C THR A 152 -2.63 -22.51 -10.90
N PRO A 153 -3.43 -23.07 -9.97
CA PRO A 153 -3.46 -22.63 -8.58
C PRO A 153 -2.06 -22.62 -7.94
N GLU A 154 -1.24 -23.61 -8.28
CA GLU A 154 0.14 -23.74 -7.80
C GLU A 154 1.00 -22.57 -8.28
N ARG A 155 0.88 -22.17 -9.55
CA ARG A 155 1.63 -21.03 -10.08
C ARG A 155 1.20 -19.71 -9.46
N ALA A 156 -0.11 -19.49 -9.31
CA ALA A 156 -0.62 -18.31 -8.61
C ALA A 156 -0.14 -18.25 -7.15
N ARG A 157 -0.14 -19.40 -6.45
CA ARG A 157 0.40 -19.52 -5.10
C ARG A 157 1.90 -19.19 -5.05
N GLU A 158 2.70 -19.68 -6.00
CA GLU A 158 4.14 -19.40 -6.06
C GLU A 158 4.41 -17.91 -6.26
N PHE A 159 3.73 -17.27 -7.20
CA PHE A 159 3.86 -15.83 -7.44
C PHE A 159 3.48 -15.00 -6.20
N ILE A 160 2.35 -15.34 -5.56
CA ILE A 160 1.92 -14.67 -4.32
C ILE A 160 2.91 -14.92 -3.19
N ALA A 161 3.44 -16.15 -3.05
CA ALA A 161 4.41 -16.49 -2.01
C ALA A 161 5.70 -15.68 -2.17
N GLN A 162 6.18 -15.51 -3.41
CA GLN A 162 7.33 -14.66 -3.72
C GLN A 162 7.07 -13.21 -3.33
N GLY A 163 5.93 -12.65 -3.75
CA GLY A 163 5.54 -11.29 -3.38
C GLY A 163 5.42 -11.09 -1.86
N MET A 164 4.93 -12.09 -1.14
CA MET A 164 4.86 -12.05 0.33
C MET A 164 6.24 -12.07 1.00
N LEU A 165 7.18 -12.84 0.46
CA LEU A 165 8.57 -12.82 0.94
C LEU A 165 9.21 -11.45 0.69
N MET A 166 9.04 -10.89 -0.52
CA MET A 166 9.51 -9.55 -0.85
C MET A 166 8.95 -8.50 0.12
N ASN A 167 7.65 -8.56 0.43
CA ASN A 167 7.04 -7.62 1.37
C ASN A 167 7.70 -7.66 2.75
N VAL A 168 7.97 -8.86 3.27
CA VAL A 168 8.63 -9.04 4.57
C VAL A 168 10.04 -8.44 4.53
N LEU A 169 10.79 -8.71 3.47
CA LEU A 169 12.15 -8.19 3.28
C LEU A 169 12.16 -6.66 3.19
N LEU A 170 11.27 -6.05 2.41
CA LEU A 170 11.15 -4.60 2.30
C LEU A 170 10.70 -3.96 3.63
N ALA A 171 9.73 -4.56 4.33
CA ALA A 171 9.24 -4.00 5.58
C ALA A 171 10.29 -3.98 6.69
N MET A 172 11.23 -4.93 6.68
CA MET A 172 12.37 -4.96 7.59
C MET A 172 13.62 -4.25 7.04
N GLN A 173 13.53 -3.58 5.89
CA GLN A 173 14.64 -2.85 5.26
C GLN A 173 15.85 -3.75 4.97
N ALA A 174 15.58 -4.99 4.54
CA ALA A 174 16.63 -5.95 4.27
C ALA A 174 17.60 -5.51 3.16
N PRO A 175 17.16 -4.90 2.05
CA PRO A 175 18.08 -4.42 1.01
C PRO A 175 19.08 -3.38 1.53
N GLU A 176 18.67 -2.47 2.43
CA GLU A 176 19.53 -1.44 3.01
C GLU A 176 20.60 -2.03 3.94
N HIS A 177 20.33 -3.19 4.55
CA HIS A 177 21.22 -3.87 5.48
C HIS A 177 21.99 -5.05 4.84
N ALA A 178 21.88 -5.24 3.52
CA ALA A 178 22.45 -6.39 2.82
C ALA A 178 24.00 -6.45 2.88
N GLU A 179 24.68 -5.31 2.98
CA GLU A 179 26.14 -5.26 3.14
C GLU A 179 26.59 -5.61 4.58
N GLU A 180 25.75 -5.30 5.57
CA GLU A 180 26.02 -5.53 6.99
C GLU A 180 25.77 -6.98 7.41
N ASP A 181 24.77 -7.63 6.78
CA ASP A 181 24.43 -9.03 6.96
C ASP A 181 24.41 -9.76 5.60
N PRO A 182 25.53 -10.41 5.21
CA PRO A 182 25.62 -11.12 3.93
C PRO A 182 24.62 -12.26 3.77
N ILE A 183 24.14 -12.86 4.86
CA ILE A 183 23.14 -13.95 4.80
C ILE A 183 21.78 -13.35 4.44
N LEU A 184 21.44 -12.22 5.06
CA LEU A 184 20.24 -11.47 4.70
C LEU A 184 20.34 -10.92 3.27
N GLY A 185 21.52 -10.44 2.87
CA GLY A 185 21.81 -10.00 1.51
C GLY A 185 21.61 -11.11 0.48
N GLU A 186 22.07 -12.34 0.75
CA GLU A 186 21.83 -13.50 -0.12
C GLU A 186 20.33 -13.77 -0.30
N LEU A 187 19.56 -13.76 0.80
CA LEU A 187 18.11 -13.94 0.75
C LEU A 187 17.42 -12.81 -0.02
N ALA A 188 17.84 -11.56 0.17
CA ALA A 188 17.31 -10.42 -0.56
C ALA A 188 17.57 -10.55 -2.06
N VAL A 189 18.80 -10.86 -2.47
CA VAL A 189 19.15 -11.09 -3.89
C VAL A 189 18.28 -12.20 -4.49
N CYS A 190 18.09 -13.30 -3.78
CA CYS A 190 17.25 -14.41 -4.21
C CYS A 190 15.78 -14.00 -4.37
N ALA A 191 15.27 -13.13 -3.50
CA ALA A 191 13.88 -12.70 -3.50
C ALA A 191 13.57 -11.62 -4.56
N PHE A 192 14.48 -10.67 -4.78
CA PHE A 192 14.26 -9.55 -5.70
C PHE A 192 14.82 -9.82 -7.11
N GLY A 193 15.82 -10.68 -7.26
CA GLY A 193 16.46 -10.93 -8.56
C GLY A 193 16.93 -9.62 -9.22
N ALA A 194 16.49 -9.35 -10.46
CA ALA A 194 16.82 -8.14 -11.21
C ALA A 194 16.20 -6.84 -10.61
N THR A 195 15.17 -6.94 -9.78
CA THR A 195 14.52 -5.77 -9.15
C THR A 195 15.25 -5.22 -7.94
N LEU A 196 16.32 -5.90 -7.48
CA LEU A 196 17.05 -5.50 -6.28
C LEU A 196 17.60 -4.07 -6.36
N GLU A 197 18.08 -3.65 -7.53
CA GLU A 197 18.59 -2.28 -7.71
C GLU A 197 17.51 -1.20 -7.55
N ALA A 198 16.27 -1.48 -7.97
CA ALA A 198 15.15 -0.57 -7.76
C ALA A 198 14.81 -0.49 -6.26
N ALA A 199 14.75 -1.65 -5.58
CA ALA A 199 14.50 -1.74 -4.15
C ALA A 199 15.54 -0.99 -3.30
N VAL A 200 16.82 -0.96 -3.73
CA VAL A 200 17.90 -0.24 -3.03
C VAL A 200 17.92 1.27 -3.33
N LYS A 201 17.46 1.72 -4.51
CA LYS A 201 17.53 3.15 -4.93
C LYS A 201 16.42 4.04 -4.34
N THR A 202 15.30 3.45 -3.92
CA THR A 202 14.16 4.15 -3.31
C THR A 202 14.18 4.15 -1.78
N ALA A 203 15.17 3.49 -1.17
CA ALA A 203 15.45 3.53 0.26
C ALA A 203 16.38 4.70 0.63
#